data_AF-A0A081RQR7-F1
#
_entry.id   AF-A0A081RQR7-F1
#
_cell.length_a   1.000
_cell.length_b   1.000
_cell.length_c   1.000
_cell.angle_alpha   90.00
_cell.angle_beta   90.00
_cell.angle_gamma   90.00
#
_symmetry.space_group_name_H-M   'P 1'
#
loop_
_entity.id
_entity.type
_entity.pdbx_description
1 polymer ?
#
loop_
_entity_poly.entity_id
_entity_poly.type
_entity_poly.pdbx_seq_one_letter_code
_entity_poly.pdbx_strand_id
1 'polypeptide(L)'
;MQLDGLYIPYKLNRPLTQQEKDDQFYQGKPTRIEGKDGRYIVDYNTVIRMNSTYMETVDKNYRDKGFISSLSATLFFGYLGLSLFFTVIMISQGFNGNYEILAGFFIFQLVAMFFLYFSGKFILKEWFATTHYPIRFNRKTQMIHVYRFNGTVLSVPWKEVFFTRTMGKGKMPEWSIYGHILADDQETVLDTFSLGLSGLREMMPGYWEFIRCYMEEACLQEQADIILLMPSH
;
A
#
# COMPACT_ATOMS: atom_id res chain seq x y z
N MET A 1 1.27 -7.93 -6.37
CA MET A 1 1.92 -6.93 -5.52
C MET A 1 2.60 -5.85 -6.36
N GLN A 2 2.04 -4.64 -6.33
CA GLN A 2 2.66 -3.44 -6.87
C GLN A 2 3.55 -2.81 -5.78
N LEU A 3 4.83 -2.56 -6.07
CA LEU A 3 5.81 -2.11 -5.07
C LEU A 3 5.96 -0.58 -4.98
N ASP A 4 5.32 0.14 -5.89
CA ASP A 4 5.40 1.60 -5.99
C ASP A 4 4.74 2.27 -4.77
N GLY A 5 5.35 3.32 -4.24
CA GLY A 5 4.96 4.01 -3.00
C GLY A 5 5.86 3.64 -1.82
N LEU A 6 5.68 2.44 -1.25
CA LEU A 6 6.39 2.01 -0.02
C LEU A 6 7.83 1.51 -0.27
N TYR A 7 8.03 0.75 -1.35
CA TYR A 7 9.33 0.14 -1.67
C TYR A 7 10.04 0.87 -2.80
N ILE A 8 9.31 1.32 -3.81
CA ILE A 8 9.83 2.04 -4.98
C ILE A 8 9.17 3.43 -5.02
N PRO A 9 9.92 4.54 -4.97
CA PRO A 9 9.33 5.87 -5.10
C PRO A 9 8.63 6.07 -6.46
N TYR A 10 7.54 6.84 -6.48
CA TYR A 10 6.88 7.21 -7.72
C TYR A 10 7.82 8.01 -8.64
N LYS A 11 7.69 7.83 -9.95
CA LYS A 11 8.41 8.64 -10.95
C LYS A 11 7.69 9.97 -11.15
N LEU A 12 8.31 11.05 -10.68
CA LEU A 12 7.81 12.43 -10.76
C LEU A 12 8.51 13.21 -11.88
N ASN A 13 8.01 14.42 -12.19
CA ASN A 13 8.54 15.34 -13.21
C ASN A 13 8.61 14.70 -14.60
N ARG A 14 7.54 13.99 -14.96
CA ARG A 14 7.37 13.38 -16.29
C ARG A 14 6.01 13.76 -16.86
N PRO A 15 5.84 13.76 -18.18
CA PRO A 15 4.52 13.90 -18.77
C PRO A 15 3.65 12.67 -18.46
N LEU A 16 2.33 12.90 -18.46
CA LEU A 16 1.32 11.85 -18.50
C LEU A 16 1.53 10.97 -19.73
N THR A 17 1.46 9.66 -19.55
CA THR A 17 1.48 8.71 -20.67
C THR A 17 0.13 8.69 -21.38
N GLN A 18 0.12 8.30 -22.65
CA GLN A 18 -1.14 8.20 -23.41
C GLN A 18 -2.13 7.24 -22.74
N GLN A 19 -1.63 6.11 -22.22
CA GLN A 19 -2.46 5.16 -21.48
C GLN A 19 -3.11 5.82 -20.25
N GLU A 20 -2.37 6.61 -19.47
CA GLU A 20 -2.92 7.33 -18.31
C GLU A 20 -4.02 8.34 -18.72
N LYS A 21 -3.87 8.99 -19.89
CA LYS A 21 -4.88 9.87 -20.48
C LYS A 21 -6.13 9.10 -20.93
N ASP A 22 -5.94 7.95 -21.59
CA ASP A 22 -7.05 7.12 -22.10
C ASP A 22 -7.84 6.43 -20.97
N ASP A 23 -7.15 6.08 -19.88
CA ASP A 23 -7.69 5.38 -18.71
C ASP A 23 -8.13 6.35 -17.58
N GLN A 24 -8.31 7.64 -17.89
CA GLN A 24 -8.70 8.68 -16.94
C GLN A 24 -10.11 8.44 -16.36
N PHE A 25 -10.23 8.64 -15.06
CA PHE A 25 -11.52 8.76 -14.36
C PHE A 25 -11.87 10.23 -14.15
N TYR A 26 -13.14 10.56 -14.37
CA TYR A 26 -13.63 11.94 -14.30
C TYR A 26 -14.50 12.17 -13.07
N GLN A 27 -14.20 13.26 -12.36
CA GLN A 27 -15.07 13.83 -11.33
C GLN A 27 -16.33 14.44 -11.96
N GLY A 28 -17.44 14.45 -11.22
CA GLY A 28 -18.70 15.07 -11.61
C GLY A 28 -19.53 14.31 -12.65
N LYS A 29 -19.03 13.19 -13.18
CA LYS A 29 -19.74 12.35 -14.15
C LYS A 29 -19.74 10.90 -13.67
N PRO A 30 -20.90 10.23 -13.66
CA PRO A 30 -20.95 8.81 -13.37
C PRO A 30 -20.14 8.01 -14.41
N THR A 31 -19.28 7.14 -13.92
CA THR A 31 -18.53 6.19 -14.75
C THR A 31 -19.42 4.98 -15.04
N ARG A 32 -19.47 4.56 -16.30
CA ARG A 32 -20.22 3.35 -16.67
C ARG A 32 -19.56 2.12 -16.06
N ILE A 33 -20.31 1.41 -15.21
CA ILE A 33 -19.87 0.13 -14.64
C ILE A 33 -20.37 -0.98 -15.59
N GLU A 34 -19.47 -1.53 -16.41
CA GLU A 34 -19.76 -2.68 -17.28
C GLU A 34 -19.33 -3.97 -16.57
N GLY A 35 -20.22 -4.57 -15.78
CA GLY A 35 -19.99 -5.85 -15.13
C GLY A 35 -20.97 -6.92 -15.61
N LYS A 36 -20.47 -8.08 -16.06
CA LYS A 36 -21.31 -9.26 -16.41
C LYS A 36 -22.25 -9.70 -15.27
N ASP A 37 -21.91 -9.37 -14.03
CA ASP A 37 -22.65 -9.76 -12.81
C ASP A 37 -23.25 -8.57 -12.05
N GLY A 38 -23.35 -7.38 -12.65
CA GLY A 38 -23.93 -6.21 -11.97
C GLY A 38 -23.16 -5.80 -10.70
N ARG A 39 -21.83 -5.70 -10.78
CA ARG A 39 -21.01 -5.30 -9.63
C ARG A 39 -21.40 -3.90 -9.17
N TYR A 40 -21.94 -3.83 -7.96
CA TYR A 40 -22.37 -2.62 -7.28
C TYR A 40 -21.17 -1.70 -6.99
N ILE A 41 -21.48 -0.49 -6.52
CA ILE A 41 -20.51 0.38 -5.87
C ILE A 41 -19.99 -0.38 -4.63
N VAL A 42 -18.69 -0.73 -4.59
CA VAL A 42 -18.09 -1.53 -3.50
C VAL A 42 -16.86 -0.82 -2.94
N ASP A 43 -16.75 -0.80 -1.61
CA ASP A 43 -15.66 -0.20 -0.84
C ASP A 43 -14.42 -1.12 -0.74
N TYR A 44 -14.60 -2.43 -0.92
CA TYR A 44 -13.60 -3.49 -0.86
C TYR A 44 -12.84 -3.56 0.48
N ASN A 45 -13.50 -3.25 1.60
CA ASN A 45 -12.89 -3.16 2.93
C ASN A 45 -11.71 -2.17 2.99
N THR A 46 -11.70 -1.17 2.12
CA THR A 46 -10.65 -0.14 2.13
C THR A 46 -10.97 0.99 3.11
N VAL A 47 -12.22 1.09 3.59
CA VAL A 47 -12.68 2.17 4.47
C VAL A 47 -12.30 1.87 5.91
N ILE A 48 -11.60 2.82 6.55
CA ILE A 48 -11.28 2.80 7.97
C ILE A 48 -12.42 3.45 8.76
N ARG A 49 -12.91 4.59 8.25
CA ARG A 49 -13.98 5.37 8.88
C ARG A 49 -14.74 6.14 7.82
N MET A 50 -16.06 6.23 7.98
CA MET A 50 -16.91 7.01 7.10
C MET A 50 -17.97 7.74 7.92
N ASN A 51 -18.22 9.00 7.58
CA ASN A 51 -19.31 9.80 8.13
C ASN A 51 -19.80 10.82 7.09
N SER A 52 -20.76 11.67 7.46
CA SER A 52 -21.36 12.67 6.57
C SER A 52 -20.44 13.83 6.15
N THR A 53 -19.24 13.93 6.74
CA THR A 53 -18.26 15.01 6.53
C THR A 53 -16.95 14.51 5.90
N TYR A 54 -16.41 13.39 6.37
CA TYR A 54 -15.20 12.79 5.81
C TYR A 54 -15.24 11.25 5.79
N MET A 55 -14.48 10.69 4.85
CA MET A 55 -14.20 9.25 4.72
C MET A 55 -12.70 9.05 4.72
N GLU A 56 -12.24 8.04 5.43
CA GLU A 56 -10.83 7.63 5.49
C GLU A 56 -10.70 6.26 4.86
N THR A 57 -9.82 6.13 3.88
CA THR A 57 -9.46 4.85 3.28
C THR A 57 -8.02 4.49 3.59
N VAL A 58 -7.70 3.20 3.58
CA VAL A 58 -6.32 2.70 3.65
C VAL A 58 -5.55 3.02 2.37
N ASP A 59 -4.22 3.00 2.45
CA ASP A 59 -3.35 2.94 1.26
C ASP A 59 -3.36 1.55 0.62
N LYS A 60 -3.08 1.47 -0.69
CA LYS A 60 -3.04 0.21 -1.45
C LYS A 60 -2.14 -0.85 -0.83
N ASN A 61 -1.04 -0.42 -0.20
CA ASN A 61 -0.04 -1.33 0.36
C ASN A 61 -0.53 -1.99 1.65
N TYR A 62 -1.68 -1.56 2.21
CA TYR A 62 -2.26 -2.17 3.39
C TYR A 62 -2.66 -3.62 3.19
N ARG A 63 -3.24 -3.96 2.02
CA ARG A 63 -3.68 -5.34 1.73
C ARG A 63 -2.53 -6.34 1.73
N ASP A 64 -1.40 -5.92 1.17
CA ASP A 64 -0.19 -6.77 1.06
C ASP A 64 0.73 -6.62 2.28
N LYS A 65 0.37 -5.76 3.24
CA LYS A 65 1.09 -5.59 4.50
C LYS A 65 0.92 -6.87 5.34
N GLY A 66 2.01 -7.34 5.91
CA GLY A 66 2.11 -8.59 6.67
C GLY A 66 2.79 -9.70 5.89
N PHE A 67 2.70 -9.73 4.55
CA PHE A 67 3.27 -10.82 3.77
C PHE A 67 4.80 -10.80 3.76
N ILE A 68 5.40 -9.63 3.51
CA ILE A 68 6.86 -9.48 3.48
C ILE A 68 7.44 -9.63 4.89
N SER A 69 6.79 -9.03 5.89
CA SER A 69 7.22 -9.13 7.29
C SER A 69 7.07 -10.53 7.85
N SER A 70 6.03 -11.30 7.52
CA SER A 70 5.90 -12.70 7.97
C SER A 70 6.99 -13.59 7.36
N LEU A 71 7.28 -13.45 6.06
CA LEU A 71 8.37 -14.16 5.41
C LEU A 71 9.73 -13.77 6.00
N SER A 72 9.96 -12.46 6.18
CA SER A 72 11.22 -11.93 6.73
C SER A 72 11.40 -12.34 8.20
N ALA A 73 10.32 -12.34 9.00
CA ALA A 73 10.34 -12.80 10.39
C ALA A 73 10.65 -14.30 10.49
N THR A 74 10.05 -15.11 9.63
CA THR A 74 10.33 -16.56 9.58
C THR A 74 11.81 -16.81 9.31
N LEU A 75 12.39 -16.10 8.32
CA LEU A 75 13.82 -16.18 8.03
C LEU A 75 14.66 -15.67 9.21
N PHE A 76 14.31 -14.53 9.80
CA PHE A 76 15.05 -13.96 10.92
C PHE A 76 15.09 -14.91 12.13
N PHE A 77 13.94 -15.39 12.59
CA PHE A 77 13.86 -16.30 13.74
C PHE A 77 14.47 -17.67 13.42
N GLY A 78 14.33 -18.16 12.18
CA GLY A 78 14.96 -19.40 11.73
C GLY A 78 16.49 -19.33 11.77
N TYR A 79 17.08 -18.27 11.18
CA TYR A 79 18.53 -18.06 11.22
C TYR A 79 19.06 -17.77 12.62
N LEU A 80 18.30 -17.04 13.44
CA LEU A 80 18.65 -16.76 14.83
C LEU A 80 18.71 -18.07 15.63
N GLY A 81 17.68 -18.91 15.52
CA GLY A 81 17.64 -20.21 16.17
C GLY A 81 18.78 -21.13 15.73
N LEU A 82 19.05 -21.19 14.42
CA LEU A 82 20.14 -21.99 13.87
C LEU A 82 21.52 -21.50 14.35
N SER A 83 21.74 -20.17 14.38
CA SER A 83 22.97 -19.57 14.91
C SER A 83 23.18 -19.86 16.39
N LEU A 84 22.15 -19.76 17.22
CA LEU A 84 22.22 -20.11 18.63
C LEU A 84 22.52 -21.61 18.82
N PHE A 85 21.87 -22.48 18.05
CA PHE A 85 22.10 -23.92 18.09
C PHE A 85 23.56 -24.30 17.75
N PHE A 86 24.10 -23.76 16.65
CA PHE A 86 25.51 -23.98 16.29
C PHE A 86 26.47 -23.42 17.33
N THR A 87 26.14 -22.30 17.97
CA THR A 87 26.95 -21.73 19.05
C THR A 87 27.01 -22.66 20.26
N VAL A 88 25.90 -23.28 20.66
CA VAL A 88 25.86 -24.27 21.74
C VAL A 88 26.71 -25.51 21.39
N ILE A 89 26.63 -26.01 20.16
CA ILE A 89 27.47 -27.13 19.70
C ILE A 89 28.94 -26.75 19.78
N MET A 90 29.32 -25.56 19.30
CA MET A 90 30.72 -25.11 19.34
C MET A 90 31.26 -24.97 20.75
N ILE A 91 30.46 -24.45 21.69
CA ILE A 91 30.86 -24.37 23.10
C ILE A 91 31.11 -25.78 23.65
N SER A 92 30.20 -26.73 23.40
CA SER A 92 30.34 -28.12 23.81
C SER A 92 31.59 -28.80 23.23
N GLN A 93 31.85 -28.63 21.93
CA GLN A 93 33.03 -29.21 21.27
C GLN A 93 34.34 -28.54 21.71
N GLY A 94 34.30 -27.24 22.01
CA GLY A 94 35.43 -26.51 22.60
C GLY A 94 35.83 -27.08 23.96
N PHE A 95 34.87 -27.45 24.81
CA PHE A 95 35.15 -28.15 26.06
C PHE A 95 35.76 -29.54 25.85
N ASN A 96 35.42 -30.23 24.76
CA ASN A 96 35.97 -31.53 24.39
C ASN A 96 37.33 -31.44 23.66
N GLY A 97 37.86 -30.23 23.44
CA GLY A 97 39.15 -30.01 22.78
C GLY A 97 39.14 -30.20 21.25
N ASN A 98 37.98 -30.33 20.62
CA ASN A 98 37.86 -30.48 19.17
C ASN A 98 37.61 -29.12 18.49
N TYR A 99 38.64 -28.58 17.85
CA TYR A 99 38.62 -27.26 17.20
C TYR A 99 38.55 -27.31 15.66
N GLU A 100 38.44 -28.49 15.06
CA GLU A 100 38.45 -28.64 13.59
C GLU A 100 37.25 -27.94 12.92
N ILE A 101 36.14 -27.82 13.63
CA ILE A 101 34.89 -27.20 13.15
C ILE A 101 34.86 -25.67 13.33
N LEU A 102 35.89 -25.07 13.93
CA LEU A 102 35.92 -23.65 14.29
C LEU A 102 35.86 -22.72 13.06
N ALA A 103 36.58 -23.06 12.00
CA ALA A 103 36.58 -22.27 10.76
C ALA A 103 35.19 -22.26 10.11
N GLY A 104 34.52 -23.41 10.06
CA GLY A 104 33.16 -23.52 9.54
C GLY A 104 32.15 -22.71 10.35
N PHE A 105 32.29 -22.69 11.68
CA PHE A 105 31.46 -21.86 12.55
C PHE A 105 31.60 -20.37 12.26
N PHE A 106 32.83 -19.85 12.14
CA PHE A 106 33.02 -18.42 11.85
C PHE A 106 32.44 -18.03 10.49
N ILE A 107 32.64 -18.86 9.46
CA ILE A 107 32.04 -18.65 8.14
C ILE A 107 30.51 -18.63 8.25
N PHE A 108 29.92 -19.61 8.95
CA PHE A 108 28.48 -19.67 9.15
C PHE A 108 27.94 -18.46 9.91
N GLN A 109 28.63 -18.00 10.97
CA GLN A 109 28.22 -16.82 11.73
C GLN A 109 28.27 -15.53 10.92
N LEU A 110 29.29 -15.37 10.06
CA LEU A 110 29.36 -14.23 9.14
C LEU A 110 28.17 -14.22 8.17
N VAL A 111 27.81 -15.38 7.61
CA VAL A 111 26.65 -15.53 6.73
C VAL A 111 25.35 -15.28 7.50
N ALA A 112 25.20 -15.85 8.70
CA ALA A 112 24.03 -15.66 9.55
C ALA A 112 23.84 -14.19 9.92
N MET A 113 24.92 -13.47 10.27
CA MET A 113 24.88 -12.04 10.58
C MET A 113 24.38 -11.21 9.39
N PHE A 114 24.84 -11.53 8.17
CA PHE A 114 24.33 -10.90 6.95
C PHE A 114 22.82 -11.12 6.82
N PHE A 115 22.34 -12.37 6.88
CA PHE A 115 20.91 -12.66 6.75
C PHE A 115 20.07 -12.02 7.85
N LEU A 116 20.52 -12.05 9.11
CA LEU A 116 19.85 -11.41 10.25
C LEU A 116 19.75 -9.90 10.08
N TYR A 117 20.82 -9.25 9.61
CA TYR A 117 20.82 -7.82 9.35
C TYR A 117 19.80 -7.43 8.28
N PHE A 118 19.81 -8.12 7.12
CA PHE A 118 18.88 -7.82 6.03
C PHE A 118 17.43 -8.12 6.40
N SER A 119 17.15 -9.32 6.93
CA SER A 119 15.80 -9.71 7.35
C SER A 119 15.27 -8.80 8.47
N GLY A 120 16.10 -8.49 9.46
CA GLY A 120 15.78 -7.52 10.51
C GLY A 120 15.43 -6.15 9.93
N LYS A 121 16.21 -5.64 8.99
CA LYS A 121 15.93 -4.36 8.32
C LYS A 121 14.56 -4.35 7.62
N PHE A 122 14.17 -5.45 6.96
CA PHE A 122 12.86 -5.56 6.32
C PHE A 122 11.71 -5.61 7.33
N ILE A 123 11.85 -6.39 8.41
CA ILE A 123 10.88 -6.47 9.50
C ILE A 123 10.67 -5.08 10.12
N LEU A 124 11.76 -4.40 10.49
CA LEU A 124 11.71 -3.08 11.10
C LEU A 124 11.03 -2.07 10.16
N LYS A 125 11.34 -2.10 8.86
CA LYS A 125 10.73 -1.20 7.88
C LYS A 125 9.21 -1.33 7.85
N GLU A 126 8.68 -2.54 7.98
CA GLU A 126 7.24 -2.79 7.86
C GLU A 126 6.48 -2.65 9.18
N TRP A 127 7.10 -3.07 10.29
CA TRP A 127 6.53 -2.99 11.65
C TRP A 127 6.51 -1.56 12.19
N PHE A 128 7.52 -0.74 11.88
CA PHE A 128 7.57 0.66 12.29
C PHE A 128 6.94 1.62 11.28
N ALA A 129 6.51 1.13 10.11
CA ALA A 129 5.72 1.91 9.18
C ALA A 129 4.27 2.02 9.68
N THR A 130 3.69 3.23 9.65
CA THR A 130 2.28 3.49 9.99
C THR A 130 1.36 2.46 9.35
N THR A 131 0.44 1.90 10.14
CA THR A 131 -0.27 0.67 9.77
C THR A 131 -1.10 0.84 8.51
N HIS A 132 -1.74 2.00 8.30
CA HIS A 132 -2.76 2.16 7.25
C HIS A 132 -2.54 3.31 6.25
N TYR A 133 -1.60 4.24 6.50
CA TYR A 133 -1.37 5.47 5.70
C TYR A 133 -2.65 6.07 5.11
N PRO A 134 -3.54 6.61 5.97
CA PRO A 134 -4.89 6.92 5.56
C PRO A 134 -4.95 8.00 4.50
N ILE A 135 -5.95 7.92 3.63
CA ILE A 135 -6.35 8.96 2.70
C ILE A 135 -7.70 9.47 3.17
N ARG A 136 -7.74 10.73 3.58
CA ARG A 136 -8.96 11.37 4.05
C ARG A 136 -9.59 12.19 2.94
N PHE A 137 -10.80 11.82 2.57
CA PHE A 137 -11.68 12.52 1.65
C PHE A 137 -12.64 13.39 2.46
N ASN A 138 -12.50 14.71 2.39
CA ASN A 138 -13.41 15.64 3.04
C ASN A 138 -14.40 16.20 2.00
N ARG A 139 -15.64 15.72 2.06
CA ARG A 139 -16.68 16.14 1.11
C ARG A 139 -17.20 17.54 1.36
N LYS A 140 -17.12 18.06 2.59
CA LYS A 140 -17.58 19.43 2.90
C LYS A 140 -16.64 20.48 2.32
N THR A 141 -15.33 20.27 2.48
CA THR A 141 -14.32 21.19 1.94
C THR A 141 -13.91 20.84 0.52
N GLN A 142 -14.35 19.69 -0.01
CA GLN A 142 -13.90 19.14 -1.31
C GLN A 142 -12.37 19.00 -1.39
N MET A 143 -11.76 18.53 -0.29
CA MET A 143 -10.30 18.35 -0.17
C MET A 143 -9.95 16.88 0.07
N ILE A 144 -8.78 16.47 -0.42
CA ILE A 144 -8.15 15.18 -0.15
C ILE A 144 -6.90 15.43 0.69
N HIS A 145 -6.77 14.71 1.80
CA HIS A 145 -5.59 14.71 2.64
C HIS A 145 -4.93 13.33 2.62
N VAL A 146 -3.74 13.24 2.04
CA VAL A 146 -2.98 11.99 1.91
C VAL A 146 -1.83 12.00 2.93
N TYR A 147 -1.84 11.04 3.84
CA TYR A 147 -0.72 10.83 4.77
C TYR A 147 0.38 10.03 4.07
N ARG A 148 1.55 10.63 3.90
CA ARG A 148 2.67 10.02 3.17
C ARG A 148 3.58 9.18 4.08
N PHE A 149 4.36 8.30 3.46
CA PHE A 149 5.38 7.48 4.11
C PHE A 149 6.50 8.28 4.79
N ASN A 150 6.74 9.52 4.36
CA ASN A 150 7.72 10.43 4.97
C ASN A 150 7.16 11.22 6.18
N GLY A 151 5.92 10.97 6.59
CA GLY A 151 5.25 11.67 7.70
C GLY A 151 4.64 13.02 7.33
N THR A 152 4.78 13.48 6.08
CA THR A 152 4.11 14.70 5.60
C THR A 152 2.67 14.41 5.17
N VAL A 153 1.83 15.44 5.17
CA VAL A 153 0.45 15.37 4.68
C VAL A 153 0.33 16.20 3.41
N LEU A 154 -0.09 15.58 2.31
CA LEU A 154 -0.48 16.28 1.09
C LEU A 154 -1.94 16.66 1.21
N SER A 155 -2.27 17.94 1.04
CA SER A 155 -3.65 18.41 0.97
C SER A 155 -3.90 19.04 -0.39
N VAL A 156 -4.86 18.49 -1.14
CA VAL A 156 -5.17 18.95 -2.51
C VAL A 156 -6.68 19.03 -2.73
N PRO A 157 -7.17 19.98 -3.54
CA PRO A 157 -8.57 20.03 -3.93
C PRO A 157 -8.98 18.80 -4.75
N TRP A 158 -10.13 18.21 -4.44
CA TRP A 158 -10.67 17.01 -5.11
C TRP A 158 -10.74 17.14 -6.64
N LYS A 159 -11.10 18.34 -7.11
CA LYS A 159 -11.29 18.64 -8.53
C LYS A 159 -9.99 18.85 -9.32
N GLU A 160 -8.87 19.09 -8.62
CA GLU A 160 -7.58 19.36 -9.25
C GLU A 160 -6.74 18.09 -9.42
N VAL A 161 -7.18 16.97 -8.86
CA VAL A 161 -6.47 15.69 -8.98
C VAL A 161 -6.85 15.01 -10.29
N PHE A 162 -5.83 14.58 -11.03
CA PHE A 162 -6.02 13.74 -12.21
C PHE A 162 -6.05 12.26 -11.77
N PHE A 163 -7.23 11.64 -11.81
CA PHE A 163 -7.37 10.22 -11.47
C PHE A 163 -7.26 9.33 -12.69
N THR A 164 -6.47 8.27 -12.60
CA THR A 164 -6.30 7.29 -13.67
C THR A 164 -6.04 5.91 -13.10
N ARG A 165 -6.45 4.85 -13.82
CA ARG A 165 -6.03 3.50 -13.46
C ARG A 165 -4.64 3.24 -14.03
N THR A 166 -3.74 2.77 -13.18
CA THR A 166 -2.36 2.46 -13.54
C THR A 166 -2.05 1.01 -13.23
N MET A 167 -1.38 0.35 -14.19
CA MET A 167 -0.92 -1.02 -14.05
C MET A 167 0.44 -1.09 -13.37
N GLY A 168 0.56 -1.95 -12.37
CA GLY A 168 1.82 -2.20 -11.65
C GLY A 168 2.89 -2.86 -12.51
N LYS A 169 4.13 -2.40 -12.31
CA LYS A 169 5.32 -2.97 -12.95
C LYS A 169 5.84 -4.13 -12.11
N GLY A 170 5.22 -5.30 -12.24
CA GLY A 170 5.59 -6.52 -11.51
C GLY A 170 5.25 -7.79 -12.28
N LYS A 171 5.72 -8.95 -11.77
CA LYS A 171 5.46 -10.27 -12.38
C LYS A 171 3.98 -10.65 -12.42
N MET A 172 3.20 -10.16 -11.45
CA MET A 172 1.74 -10.25 -11.41
C MET A 172 1.21 -8.81 -11.39
N PRO A 173 0.88 -8.25 -12.57
CA PRO A 173 0.51 -6.85 -12.66
C PRO A 173 -0.92 -6.66 -12.15
N GLU A 174 -1.05 -5.88 -11.09
CA GLU A 174 -2.32 -5.41 -10.55
C GLU A 174 -2.60 -3.99 -11.03
N TRP A 175 -3.87 -3.66 -11.11
CA TRP A 175 -4.38 -2.33 -11.38
C TRP A 175 -4.70 -1.63 -10.07
N SER A 176 -4.31 -0.36 -9.98
CA SER A 176 -4.66 0.54 -8.90
C SER A 176 -5.07 1.88 -9.48
N ILE A 177 -5.77 2.70 -8.70
CA ILE A 177 -6.13 4.07 -9.11
C ILE A 177 -5.12 5.03 -8.52
N TYR A 178 -4.48 5.82 -9.38
CA TYR A 178 -3.53 6.85 -8.99
C TYR A 178 -4.19 8.22 -9.10
N GLY A 179 -3.92 9.08 -8.12
CA GLY A 179 -4.19 10.51 -8.18
C GLY A 179 -2.90 11.25 -8.49
N HIS A 180 -2.80 11.81 -9.69
CA HIS A 180 -1.70 12.65 -10.11
C HIS A 180 -2.01 14.11 -9.82
N ILE A 181 -1.02 14.80 -9.25
CA ILE A 181 -1.03 16.25 -9.10
C ILE A 181 -0.24 16.78 -10.29
N LEU A 182 -0.92 17.52 -11.16
CA LEU A 182 -0.31 18.04 -12.38
C LEU A 182 0.26 19.43 -12.15
N ALA A 183 1.23 19.82 -12.96
CA ALA A 183 1.70 21.19 -13.05
C ALA A 183 0.67 22.07 -13.80
N ASP A 184 0.94 23.37 -13.86
CA ASP A 184 0.09 24.35 -14.54
C ASP A 184 -0.12 24.02 -16.04
N ASP A 185 0.81 23.26 -16.63
CA ASP A 185 0.72 22.77 -18.01
C ASP A 185 -0.33 21.66 -18.22
N GLN A 186 -0.93 21.12 -17.15
CA GLN A 186 -1.89 20.01 -17.17
C GLN A 186 -1.34 18.73 -17.84
N GLU A 187 -0.02 18.57 -17.92
CA GLU A 187 0.63 17.41 -18.52
C GLU A 187 1.72 16.81 -17.63
N THR A 188 2.47 17.63 -16.90
CA THR A 188 3.59 17.19 -16.08
C THR A 188 3.12 16.73 -14.71
N VAL A 189 3.44 15.50 -14.33
CA VAL A 189 3.11 14.93 -13.02
C VAL A 189 4.12 15.42 -11.96
N LEU A 190 3.66 16.29 -11.06
CA LEU A 190 4.45 16.82 -9.95
C LEU A 190 4.44 15.88 -8.74
N ASP A 191 3.29 15.29 -8.45
CA ASP A 191 3.13 14.39 -7.31
C ASP A 191 2.15 13.27 -7.64
N THR A 192 2.19 12.18 -6.87
CA THR A 192 1.34 11.01 -7.09
C THR A 192 1.04 10.32 -5.77
N PHE A 193 -0.23 9.95 -5.60
CA PHE A 193 -0.68 9.03 -4.56
C PHE A 193 -1.54 7.93 -5.17
N SER A 194 -1.68 6.81 -4.46
CA SER A 194 -2.55 5.71 -4.86
C SER A 194 -3.74 5.56 -3.92
N LEU A 195 -4.90 5.20 -4.46
CA LEU A 195 -6.07 4.82 -3.67
C LEU A 195 -5.92 3.40 -3.10
N GLY A 196 -6.73 3.04 -2.11
CA GLY A 196 -6.59 1.83 -1.29
C GLY A 196 -6.77 0.48 -2.00
N LEU A 197 -7.22 0.46 -3.25
CA LEU A 197 -7.49 -0.77 -3.99
C LEU A 197 -6.37 -1.12 -4.97
N SER A 198 -5.87 -2.36 -4.87
CA SER A 198 -5.03 -3.01 -5.88
C SER A 198 -5.68 -4.34 -6.30
N GLY A 199 -5.80 -4.60 -7.60
CA GLY A 199 -6.35 -5.86 -8.10
C GLY A 199 -6.67 -5.90 -9.59
N LEU A 200 -7.75 -6.59 -9.96
CA LEU A 200 -8.21 -6.74 -11.34
C LEU A 200 -8.73 -5.41 -11.92
N ARG A 201 -8.48 -5.18 -13.21
CA ARG A 201 -8.89 -3.97 -13.95
C ARG A 201 -10.39 -3.67 -13.84
N GLU A 202 -11.22 -4.71 -13.83
CA GLU A 202 -12.68 -4.62 -13.78
C GLU A 202 -13.22 -4.08 -12.45
N MET A 203 -12.42 -4.13 -11.37
CA MET A 203 -12.84 -3.60 -10.06
C MET A 203 -12.66 -2.09 -9.97
N MET A 204 -11.80 -1.50 -10.81
CA MET A 204 -11.45 -0.08 -10.74
C MET A 204 -12.65 0.87 -10.92
N PRO A 205 -13.55 0.67 -11.90
CA PRO A 205 -14.69 1.57 -12.09
C PRO A 205 -15.66 1.58 -10.90
N GLY A 206 -15.96 0.41 -10.33
CA GLY A 206 -16.87 0.31 -9.18
C GLY A 206 -16.29 0.96 -7.92
N TYR A 207 -14.99 0.79 -7.70
CA TYR A 207 -14.29 1.43 -6.59
C TYR A 207 -14.14 2.95 -6.76
N TRP A 208 -13.86 3.40 -7.99
CA TRP A 208 -13.85 4.82 -8.32
C TRP A 208 -15.21 5.46 -8.01
N GLU A 209 -16.29 4.86 -8.49
CA GLU A 209 -17.64 5.37 -8.25
C GLU A 209 -17.98 5.42 -6.76
N PHE A 210 -17.50 4.47 -5.95
CA PHE A 210 -17.67 4.52 -4.50
C PHE A 210 -17.10 5.81 -3.89
N ILE A 211 -15.87 6.15 -4.25
CA ILE A 211 -15.19 7.36 -3.75
C ILE A 211 -15.84 8.62 -4.35
N ARG A 212 -16.16 8.61 -5.64
CA ARG A 212 -16.79 9.74 -6.33
C ARG A 212 -18.16 10.05 -5.75
N CYS A 213 -19.03 9.05 -5.60
CA CYS A 213 -20.35 9.22 -5.00
C CYS A 213 -20.23 9.77 -3.57
N TYR A 214 -19.26 9.31 -2.78
CA TYR A 214 -19.04 9.84 -1.43
C TYR A 214 -18.72 11.34 -1.44
N MET A 215 -17.84 11.74 -2.35
CA MET A 215 -17.38 13.13 -2.47
C MET A 215 -18.43 14.07 -3.06
N GLU A 216 -19.26 13.59 -3.99
CA GLU A 216 -20.08 14.45 -4.83
C GLU A 216 -21.58 14.32 -4.58
N GLU A 217 -22.06 13.15 -4.17
CA GLU A 217 -23.48 12.89 -4.02
C GLU A 217 -23.94 13.09 -2.57
N ALA A 218 -25.20 13.50 -2.41
CA ALA A 218 -25.82 13.69 -1.11
C ALA A 218 -26.39 12.38 -0.52
N CYS A 219 -26.67 11.38 -1.37
CA CYS A 219 -27.39 10.16 -1.02
C CYS A 219 -26.65 9.24 -0.04
N LEU A 220 -25.32 9.32 0.04
CA LEU A 220 -24.49 8.50 0.94
C LEU A 220 -24.56 8.91 2.42
N GLN A 221 -25.30 9.97 2.78
CA GLN A 221 -25.57 10.28 4.19
C GLN A 221 -26.31 9.13 4.88
N GLU A 222 -27.27 8.49 4.21
CA GLU A 222 -28.04 7.38 4.78
C GLU A 222 -27.22 6.07 4.86
N GLN A 223 -26.25 5.87 3.97
CA GLN A 223 -25.38 4.68 3.98
C GLN A 223 -24.19 4.80 4.94
N ALA A 224 -23.68 6.01 5.19
CA ALA A 224 -22.63 6.25 6.19
C ALA A 224 -23.12 5.92 7.61
N ASP A 225 -24.40 6.17 7.90
CA ASP A 225 -25.04 5.80 9.17
C ASP A 225 -25.21 4.27 9.31
N ILE A 226 -25.31 3.54 8.19
CA ILE A 226 -25.39 2.06 8.17
C ILE A 226 -24.02 1.41 8.40
N ILE A 227 -22.93 1.98 7.85
CA ILE A 227 -21.57 1.45 8.06
C ILE A 227 -21.11 1.65 9.52
N LEU A 228 -21.61 2.67 10.22
CA LEU A 228 -21.40 2.85 11.66
C LEU A 228 -21.93 1.70 12.53
N LEU A 229 -22.85 0.88 12.02
CA LEU A 229 -23.47 -0.25 12.74
C LEU A 229 -22.76 -1.59 12.52
N MET A 230 -21.78 -1.66 11.63
CA MET A 230 -20.99 -2.88 11.43
C MET A 230 -19.64 -2.71 12.14
N PRO A 231 -19.44 -3.31 13.33
CA PRO A 231 -18.14 -3.26 13.98
C PRO A 231 -17.15 -3.99 13.08
N SER A 232 -16.08 -3.31 12.72
CA SER A 232 -14.90 -3.91 12.12
C SER A 232 -14.33 -4.95 13.10
N HIS A 233 -14.61 -6.23 12.83
CA HIS A 233 -14.05 -7.37 13.55
C HIS A 233 -12.59 -7.62 13.15
#